data_AF-A0A1C6B7V9-F1
#
_entry.id   AF-A0A1C6B7V9-F1
#
_cell.length_a   1.000
_cell.length_b   1.000
_cell.length_c   1.000
_cell.angle_alpha   90.00
_cell.angle_beta   90.00
_cell.angle_gamma   90.00
#
_symmetry.space_group_name_H-M   'P 1'
#
loop_
_entity.id
_entity.type
_entity.pdbx_description
1 polymer ?
#
loop_
_entity_poly.entity_id
_entity_poly.type
_entity_poly.pdbx_seq_one_letter_code
_entity_poly.pdbx_strand_id
1 'polypeptide(L)' 'MSRKRRNFSAKFKSDLVIELLKGEKDLNTLATENNIQPNNASAYYEPSYVIARAYQNGGF' A
#
# COMPACT_ATOMS: atom_id res chain seq x y z
N MET A 1 25.13 0.12 5.82
CA MET A 1 23.94 0.69 6.51
C MET A 1 22.85 -0.37 6.57
N SER A 2 22.48 -0.82 7.77
CA SER A 2 21.38 -1.77 7.95
C SER A 2 20.04 -1.07 7.64
N ARG A 3 19.30 -1.53 6.63
CA ARG A 3 17.94 -1.04 6.38
C ARG A 3 17.05 -1.53 7.50
N LYS A 4 16.67 -0.63 8.42
CA LYS A 4 15.73 -0.95 9.49
C LYS A 4 14.39 -1.34 8.85
N ARG A 5 13.94 -2.57 9.10
CA ARG A 5 12.66 -3.06 8.59
C ARG A 5 11.54 -2.24 9.24
N ARG A 6 10.81 -1.46 8.45
CA ARG A 6 9.59 -0.77 8.90
C ARG A 6 8.41 -1.71 8.70
N ASN A 7 7.68 -1.98 9.78
CA ASN A 7 6.42 -2.71 9.71
C ASN A 7 5.30 -1.71 9.46
N PHE A 8 4.67 -1.80 8.30
CA PHE A 8 3.48 -1.02 7.98
C PHE A 8 2.23 -1.76 8.45
N SER A 9 1.28 -1.03 9.04
CA SER A 9 0.00 -1.59 9.48
C SER A 9 -0.87 -1.98 8.28
N ALA A 10 -1.86 -2.85 8.51
CA ALA A 10 -2.82 -3.23 7.46
C ALA A 10 -3.59 -2.02 6.93
N LYS A 11 -4.03 -1.13 7.84
CA LYS A 11 -4.71 0.13 7.51
C LYS A 11 -3.88 1.03 6.59
N PHE A 12 -2.60 1.21 6.90
CA PHE A 12 -1.71 2.02 6.08
C PHE A 12 -1.55 1.44 4.67
N LYS A 13 -1.43 0.11 4.54
CA LYS A 13 -1.30 -0.55 3.24
C LYS A 13 -2.59 -0.41 2.41
N SER A 14 -3.75 -0.57 3.03
CA SER A 14 -5.03 -0.39 2.34
C SER A 14 -5.25 1.05 1.88
N ASP A 15 -4.93 2.04 2.70
CA ASP A 15 -5.07 3.46 2.34
C ASP A 15 -4.19 3.79 1.12
N LEU A 16 -2.95 3.29 1.10
CA LEU A 16 -2.00 3.50 0.00
C LEU A 16 -2.48 2.85 -1.32
N VAL A 17 -3.08 1.66 -1.27
CA VAL A 17 -3.65 1.00 -2.46
C VAL A 17 -4.91 1.73 -2.94
N ILE A 18 -5.75 2.25 -2.04
CA ILE A 18 -6.94 3.02 -2.42
C ILE A 18 -6.53 4.31 -3.15
N GLU A 19 -5.54 5.05 -2.65
CA GLU A 19 -5.02 6.25 -3.34
C GLU A 19 -4.46 5.94 -4.73
N LEU A 20 -3.77 4.80 -4.87
CA LEU A 20 -3.29 4.33 -6.16
C LEU A 20 -4.46 3.97 -7.12
N LEU A 21 -5.50 3.29 -6.62
CA LEU A 21 -6.67 2.90 -7.41
C LEU A 21 -7.54 4.09 -7.83
N LYS A 22 -7.55 5.17 -7.04
CA LYS A 22 -8.20 6.43 -7.43
C LYS A 22 -7.49 7.12 -8.61
N GLY A 23 -6.25 6.72 -8.91
CA GLY A 23 -5.45 7.31 -9.98
C GLY A 23 -4.94 8.73 -9.66
N GLU A 24 -5.01 9.15 -8.40
CA GLU A 24 -4.56 10.48 -7.98
C GLU A 24 -3.03 10.58 -7.92
N LYS A 25 -2.34 9.46 -7.63
CA LYS A 25 -0.88 9.41 -7.48
C LYS A 25 -0.31 8.10 -7.99
N ASP A 26 0.84 8.19 -8.64
CA ASP A 26 1.63 7.03 -9.05
C ASP A 26 2.27 6.31 -7.86
N LEU A 27 2.46 4.99 -8.01
CA LEU A 27 3.14 4.13 -7.03
C LEU A 27 4.51 4.68 -6.60
N ASN A 28 5.26 5.25 -7.54
CA ASN A 28 6.57 5.84 -7.29
C ASN A 28 6.47 7.10 -6.42
N THR A 29 5.44 7.92 -6.60
CA THR A 29 5.17 9.12 -5.80
C THR A 29 4.80 8.72 -4.38
N LEU A 30 3.85 7.79 -4.23
CA LEU A 30 3.43 7.25 -2.94
C LEU A 30 4.58 6.57 -2.18
N ALA A 31 5.43 5.82 -2.89
CA ALA A 31 6.61 5.20 -2.31
C ALA A 31 7.62 6.24 -1.81
N THR A 32 7.86 7.29 -2.59
CA THR A 32 8.81 8.36 -2.22
C THR A 32 8.31 9.18 -1.03
N GLU A 33 7.04 9.59 -1.03
CA GLU A 33 6.40 10.35 0.05
C GLU A 33 6.42 9.56 1.38
N ASN A 34 6.16 8.25 1.31
CA ASN A 34 6.11 7.40 2.49
C ASN A 34 7.47 6.75 2.84
N ASN A 35 8.54 7.12 2.12
CA ASN A 35 9.88 6.58 2.31
C ASN A 35 9.93 5.04 2.23
N ILE A 36 9.16 4.47 1.30
CA ILE A 36 9.01 3.05 1.02
C ILE A 36 9.78 2.73 -0.26
N GLN A 37 10.40 1.56 -0.33
CA GLN A 37 10.97 1.09 -1.58
C GLN A 37 9.86 0.65 -2.54
N PRO A 38 9.88 1.05 -3.83
CA PRO A 38 8.84 0.70 -4.80
C PRO A 38 8.60 -0.81 -4.90
N ASN A 39 9.65 -1.60 -4.74
CA ASN A 39 9.60 -3.07 -4.80
C ASN A 39 8.77 -3.69 -3.65
N ASN A 40 8.69 -3.02 -2.49
CA ASN A 40 7.83 -3.46 -1.39
C ASN A 40 6.36 -3.07 -1.64
N ALA A 41 6.12 -1.96 -2.35
CA ALA A 41 4.77 -1.49 -2.64
C ALA A 41 4.05 -2.43 -3.63
N SER A 42 4.77 -3.02 -4.60
CA SER A 42 4.25 -4.11 -5.45
C SER A 42 3.80 -5.34 -4.65
N ALA A 43 4.58 -5.74 -3.62
CA ALA A 43 4.21 -6.87 -2.75
C ALA A 43 3.07 -6.54 -1.77
N TYR A 44 2.79 -5.26 -1.52
CA TYR A 44 1.59 -4.85 -0.78
C TYR A 44 0.35 -4.80 -1.67
N TYR A 45 0.51 -4.64 -2.98
CA TYR A 45 -0.60 -4.61 -3.92
C TYR A 45 -1.43 -5.88 -3.78
N GLU A 46 -0.88 -7.09 -3.93
CA GLU A 46 -1.69 -8.32 -3.85
C GLU A 46 -2.42 -8.54 -2.51
N PRO A 47 -1.76 -8.52 -1.33
CA PRO A 47 -2.43 -8.85 -0.07
C PRO A 47 -3.34 -7.72 0.42
N SER A 48 -2.97 -6.45 0.20
CA SER A 48 -3.78 -5.33 0.67
C SER A 48 -4.85 -4.89 -0.34
N TYR A 49 -4.72 -5.21 -1.63
CA TYR A 49 -5.78 -5.09 -2.62
C TYR A 49 -6.95 -6.02 -2.29
N VAL A 50 -6.68 -7.28 -1.91
CA VAL A 50 -7.71 -8.23 -1.46
C VAL A 50 -8.42 -7.70 -0.22
N ILE A 51 -7.68 -7.14 0.74
CA ILE A 51 -8.25 -6.55 1.97
C ILE A 51 -9.06 -5.29 1.66
N ALA A 52 -8.53 -4.34 0.88
CA ALA A 52 -9.22 -3.11 0.50
C ALA A 52 -10.51 -3.39 -0.29
N ARG A 53 -10.46 -4.40 -1.19
CA ARG A 53 -11.63 -4.86 -1.92
C ARG A 53 -12.63 -5.57 -1.03
N ALA A 54 -12.18 -6.36 -0.05
CA ALA A 54 -13.06 -6.96 0.95
C ALA A 54 -13.79 -5.89 1.79
N TYR A 55 -13.09 -4.86 2.26
CA TYR A 55 -13.71 -3.74 2.99
C TYR A 55 -14.75 -2.97 2.16
N GLN A 56 -14.49 -2.70 0.87
CA GLN A 56 -15.47 -2.02 0.01
C GLN A 56 -16.68 -2.88 -0.36
N ASN A 57 -16.52 -4.20 -0.42
CA ASN A 57 -17.60 -5.12 -0.79
C ASN A 57 -18.32 -5.73 0.42
N GLY A 58 -18.16 -5.14 1.62
CA GLY A 58 -18.83 -5.59 2.84
C GLY A 58 -18.39 -6.98 3.33
N GLY A 59 -17.20 -7.43 2.92
CA GLY A 59 -16.64 -8.72 3.30
C GLY A 59 -15.86 -8.66 4.61
N PHE A 60 -16.57 -8.50 5.73
CA PHE A 60 -16.25 -8.98 7.08
C PHE A 60 -17.54 -9.11 7.88
#